data_AF-A0AAW0NKV8-F1
#
_entry.id   AF-A0AAW0NKV8-F1
#
_cell.length_a   1.000
_cell.length_b   1.000
_cell.length_c   1.000
_cell.angle_alpha   90.00
_cell.angle_beta   90.00
_cell.angle_gamma   90.00
#
_symmetry.space_group_name_H-M   'P 1'
#
loop_
_entity.id
_entity.type
_entity.pdbx_description
1 polymer ?
#
loop_
_entity_poly.entity_id
_entity_poly.type
_entity_poly.pdbx_seq_one_letter_code
_entity_poly.pdbx_strand_id
1 'polypeptide(L)'
;MAAANYSLKVNRELLDPNFESYRLSLDAIPTYNVELDAAVEELKLKDSQYTLEHMQAFGMFNYLHLDPWYEDSVLFVDCKGRVLSLTVTLESGRCYAEKCISSSLERIHS
;
A
#
# COMPACT_ATOMS: atom_id res chain seq x y z
N MET A 1 14.17 -31.40 -3.70
CA MET A 1 14.30 -30.41 -2.62
C MET A 1 13.20 -30.74 -1.62
N ALA A 2 13.53 -31.40 -0.50
CA ALA A 2 12.53 -31.84 0.47
C ALA A 2 12.00 -30.62 1.25
N ALA A 3 10.69 -30.40 1.23
CA ALA A 3 10.08 -29.39 2.09
C ALA A 3 10.33 -29.80 3.55
N ALA A 4 11.08 -28.98 4.29
CA ALA A 4 11.30 -29.20 5.71
C ALA A 4 9.93 -29.08 6.41
N ASN A 5 9.42 -30.19 6.93
CA ASN A 5 8.23 -30.21 7.75
C ASN A 5 8.54 -29.46 9.05
N TYR A 6 8.21 -28.18 9.10
CA TYR A 6 8.28 -27.38 10.31
C TYR A 6 6.91 -27.36 10.98
N SER A 7 6.83 -27.90 12.19
CA SER A 7 5.61 -27.84 12.99
C SER A 7 5.59 -26.52 13.73
N LEU A 8 4.66 -25.63 13.38
CA LEU A 8 4.45 -24.36 14.08
C LEU A 8 3.97 -24.66 15.50
N LYS A 9 4.78 -24.30 16.50
CA LYS A 9 4.40 -24.41 17.91
C LYS A 9 3.77 -23.11 18.37
N VAL A 10 2.58 -23.20 18.95
CA VAL A 10 1.90 -22.06 19.56
C VAL A 10 2.72 -21.57 20.75
N ASN A 11 3.23 -20.35 20.67
CA ASN A 11 3.81 -19.67 21.83
C ASN A 11 2.68 -19.10 22.68
N ARG A 12 2.38 -19.75 23.80
CA ARG A 12 1.26 -19.39 24.68
C ARG A 12 1.51 -18.08 25.44
N GLU A 13 2.76 -17.62 25.54
CA GLU A 13 3.12 -16.34 26.16
C GLU A 13 2.69 -15.14 25.30
N LEU A 14 2.45 -15.36 24.00
CA LEU A 14 1.97 -14.32 23.07
C LEU A 14 0.44 -14.22 23.01
N LEU A 15 -0.27 -15.11 23.71
CA LEU A 15 -1.74 -15.12 23.72
C LEU A 15 -2.23 -14.29 24.90
N ASP A 16 -2.97 -13.22 24.61
CA ASP A 16 -3.68 -12.45 25.63
C ASP A 16 -4.89 -13.25 26.14
N PRO A 17 -4.93 -13.65 27.43
CA PRO A 17 -6.05 -14.42 27.99
C PRO A 17 -7.38 -13.66 28.00
N ASN A 18 -7.36 -12.33 27.88
CA ASN A 18 -8.55 -11.47 27.81
C ASN A 18 -8.95 -11.12 26.37
N PHE A 19 -8.29 -11.71 25.38
CA PHE A 19 -8.61 -11.51 23.98
C PHE A 19 -10.02 -12.05 23.67
N GLU A 20 -11.00 -11.16 23.48
CA GLU A 20 -12.35 -11.57 23.07
C GLU A 20 -12.45 -11.81 21.56
N SER A 21 -11.97 -10.86 20.74
CA SER A 21 -12.11 -10.90 19.28
C SER A 21 -11.30 -9.81 18.59
N TYR A 22 -10.95 -10.03 17.31
CA TYR A 22 -10.55 -8.94 16.43
C TYR A 22 -11.80 -8.14 16.03
N ARG A 23 -11.83 -6.86 16.38
CA ARG A 23 -12.89 -5.94 15.96
C ARG A 23 -12.28 -4.91 15.02
N LEU A 24 -12.89 -4.76 13.85
CA LEU A 24 -12.56 -3.65 12.96
C LEU A 24 -13.11 -2.38 13.60
N SER A 25 -12.28 -1.35 13.72
CA SER A 25 -12.80 -0.04 14.05
C SER A 25 -13.64 0.48 12.88
N LEU A 26 -14.78 1.10 13.19
CA LEU A 26 -15.59 1.85 12.23
C LEU A 26 -15.16 3.32 12.15
N ASP A 27 -14.14 3.71 12.92
CA ASP A 27 -13.60 5.06 12.89
C ASP A 27 -13.04 5.36 11.50
N ALA A 28 -13.32 6.57 11.01
CA ALA A 28 -12.76 7.02 9.75
C ALA A 28 -11.22 7.06 9.86
N ILE A 29 -10.55 6.45 8.88
CA ILE A 29 -9.09 6.51 8.80
C ILE A 29 -8.70 7.93 8.39
N PRO A 30 -7.81 8.61 9.14
CA PRO A 30 -7.30 9.91 8.74
C PRO A 30 -6.69 9.84 7.35
N THR A 31 -7.24 10.61 6.42
CA THR A 31 -6.81 10.63 5.02
C THR A 31 -6.21 11.99 4.72
N TYR A 32 -5.04 12.00 4.08
CA TYR A 32 -4.30 13.20 3.72
C TYR A 32 -4.05 13.17 2.22
N ASN A 33 -4.33 14.28 1.54
CA ASN A 33 -4.13 14.41 0.10
C ASN A 33 -3.00 15.41 -0.16
N VAL A 34 -2.14 15.06 -1.13
CA VAL A 34 -1.04 15.92 -1.59
C VAL A 34 -1.19 16.06 -3.09
N GLU A 35 -1.21 17.31 -3.57
CA GLU A 35 -1.20 17.59 -5.00
C GLU A 35 0.20 17.37 -5.57
N LEU A 36 0.27 16.70 -6.73
CA LEU A 36 1.52 16.43 -7.43
C LEU A 36 1.62 17.31 -8.68
N ASP A 37 2.84 17.76 -8.99
CA ASP A 37 3.15 18.53 -10.21
C ASP A 37 2.82 17.78 -11.52
N ALA A 38 2.78 16.45 -11.45
CA ALA A 38 2.45 15.56 -12.55
C ALA A 38 1.77 14.31 -11.99
N ALA A 39 0.88 13.71 -12.79
CA ALA A 39 0.21 12.47 -12.41
C ALA A 39 1.23 11.32 -12.26
N VAL A 40 0.92 10.38 -11.36
CA VAL A 40 1.66 9.12 -11.24
C VAL A 40 1.52 8.33 -12.54
N GLU A 41 2.58 7.67 -12.98
CA GLU A 41 2.57 6.81 -14.15
C GLU A 41 1.72 5.57 -13.88
N GLU A 42 0.60 5.47 -14.58
CA GLU A 42 -0.30 4.32 -14.50
C GLU A 42 -0.18 3.47 -15.74
N LEU A 43 -0.05 2.16 -15.55
CA LEU A 43 -0.07 1.24 -16.66
C LEU A 43 -1.52 0.89 -17.01
N LYS A 44 -2.04 1.51 -18.07
CA LYS A 44 -3.38 1.21 -18.58
C LYS A 44 -3.32 0.07 -19.59
N LEU A 45 -4.15 -0.95 -19.34
CA LEU A 45 -4.37 -2.02 -20.31
C LEU A 45 -5.02 -1.47 -21.57
N LYS A 46 -4.57 -1.95 -22.73
CA LYS A 46 -5.25 -1.67 -24.00
C LYS A 46 -6.56 -2.44 -24.06
N ASP A 47 -7.50 -1.98 -24.89
CA ASP A 47 -8.82 -2.60 -25.02
C ASP A 47 -8.79 -4.08 -25.47
N SER A 48 -7.68 -4.52 -26.04
CA SER A 48 -7.44 -5.91 -26.45
C SER A 48 -6.81 -6.79 -25.35
N GLN A 49 -6.46 -6.24 -24.18
CA GLN A 49 -5.64 -6.88 -23.15
C GLN A 49 -6.43 -7.16 -21.86
N TYR A 50 -7.60 -7.79 -21.99
CA TYR A 50 -8.45 -8.17 -20.85
C TYR A 50 -8.49 -9.68 -20.60
N THR A 51 -7.43 -10.42 -20.92
CA THR A 51 -7.35 -11.82 -20.46
C THR A 51 -7.14 -11.86 -18.94
N LEU A 52 -7.51 -12.98 -18.31
CA LEU A 52 -7.29 -13.19 -16.87
C LEU A 52 -5.83 -12.92 -16.47
N GLU A 53 -4.88 -13.36 -17.30
CA GLU A 53 -3.44 -13.18 -17.09
C GLU A 53 -3.04 -11.70 -17.08
N HIS A 54 -3.62 -10.88 -17.96
CA HIS A 54 -3.38 -9.44 -17.98
C HIS A 54 -3.93 -8.78 -16.72
N MET A 55 -5.15 -9.12 -16.30
CA MET A 55 -5.74 -8.58 -15.07
C MET A 55 -4.92 -8.97 -13.83
N GLN A 56 -4.42 -10.20 -13.76
CA GLN A 56 -3.55 -10.64 -12.68
C GLN A 56 -2.19 -9.93 -12.69
N ALA A 57 -1.59 -9.76 -13.87
CA ALA A 57 -0.31 -9.08 -13.99
C ALA A 57 -0.44 -7.60 -13.62
N PHE A 58 -1.44 -6.89 -14.15
CA PHE A 58 -1.50 -5.42 -14.08
C PHE A 58 -2.44 -4.88 -13.01
N GLY A 59 -3.33 -5.70 -12.45
CA GLY A 59 -4.28 -5.28 -11.41
C GLY A 59 -3.69 -5.23 -10.00
N MET A 60 -2.46 -5.70 -9.80
CA MET A 60 -1.85 -5.89 -8.47
C MET A 60 -0.60 -5.04 -8.22
N PHE A 61 -0.35 -4.01 -9.03
CA PHE A 61 0.77 -3.10 -8.79
C PHE A 61 0.35 -1.93 -7.91
N ASN A 62 1.10 -1.73 -6.82
CA ASN A 62 1.08 -0.47 -6.10
C ASN A 62 2.02 0.51 -6.83
N TYR A 63 1.53 1.70 -7.15
CA TYR A 63 2.32 2.73 -7.82
C TYR A 63 3.22 3.51 -6.85
N LEU A 64 3.03 3.30 -5.55
CA LEU A 64 3.81 3.90 -4.48
C LEU A 64 4.60 2.80 -3.78
N HIS A 65 5.91 2.98 -3.69
CA HIS A 65 6.82 2.04 -3.04
C HIS A 65 7.47 2.70 -1.84
N LEU A 66 7.48 2.01 -0.70
CA LEU A 66 8.21 2.50 0.47
C LEU A 66 9.71 2.57 0.17
N ASP A 67 10.37 3.64 0.58
CA ASP A 67 11.83 3.74 0.49
C ASP A 67 12.49 2.82 1.55
N PRO A 68 13.36 1.87 1.16
CA PRO A 68 14.05 0.98 2.10
C PRO A 68 14.98 1.68 3.09
N TRP A 69 15.44 2.88 2.79
CA TRP A 69 16.35 3.66 3.63
C TRP A 69 15.63 4.70 4.50
N TYR A 70 14.41 5.09 4.13
CA TYR A 70 13.64 6.13 4.80
C TYR A 70 12.17 5.71 4.97
N GLU A 71 11.83 5.22 6.16
CA GLU A 71 10.50 4.67 6.50
C GLU A 71 9.34 5.66 6.32
N ASP A 72 9.63 6.97 6.36
CA ASP A 72 8.62 8.03 6.20
C ASP A 72 8.49 8.52 4.75
N SER A 73 9.15 7.88 3.79
CA SER A 73 9.14 8.29 2.40
C SER A 73 8.68 7.22 1.45
N VAL A 74 8.01 7.66 0.38
CA VAL A 74 7.55 6.82 -0.71
C VAL A 74 8.15 7.29 -2.03
N LEU A 75 8.46 6.33 -2.87
CA LEU A 75 8.97 6.48 -4.22
C LEU A 75 7.87 6.18 -5.22
N PHE A 76 7.80 6.98 -6.28
CA PHE A 76 6.88 6.76 -7.39
C PHE A 76 7.47 7.29 -8.70
N VAL A 77 6.89 6.88 -9.82
CA VAL A 77 7.25 7.37 -11.15
C VAL A 77 6.12 8.26 -11.65
N ASP A 78 6.44 9.43 -12.17
CA ASP A 78 5.45 10.32 -12.78
C ASP A 78 5.26 10.04 -14.28
N CYS A 79 4.20 10.58 -14.88
CA CYS A 79 3.92 10.44 -16.31
C CYS A 79 4.97 11.09 -17.24
N LYS A 80 6.01 11.72 -16.69
CA LYS A 80 7.17 12.24 -17.41
C LYS A 80 8.38 11.29 -17.32
N GLY A 81 8.22 10.12 -16.68
CA GLY A 81 9.27 9.11 -16.49
C GLY A 81 10.30 9.48 -15.42
N ARG A 82 9.98 10.40 -14.51
CA ARG A 82 10.86 10.82 -13.41
C ARG A 82 10.57 9.98 -12.17
N VAL A 83 11.63 9.51 -11.51
CA VAL A 83 11.53 8.91 -10.17
C VAL A 83 11.51 10.02 -9.14
N LEU A 84 10.45 10.11 -8.35
CA LEU A 84 10.25 11.13 -7.33
C LEU A 84 10.09 10.48 -5.95
N SER A 85 10.46 11.23 -4.91
CA SER A 85 10.29 10.84 -3.51
C SER A 85 9.38 11.84 -2.80
N LEU A 86 8.44 11.34 -2.00
CA LEU A 86 7.56 12.12 -1.16
C LEU A 86 7.74 11.69 0.29
N THR A 87 8.14 12.62 1.15
CA THR A 87 8.26 12.39 2.60
C THR A 87 6.97 12.85 3.29
N VAL A 88 6.35 11.97 4.06
CA VAL A 88 5.10 12.24 4.78
C VAL A 88 5.40 12.47 6.25
N THR A 89 5.47 13.73 6.67
CA THR A 89 5.57 14.09 8.09
C THR A 89 4.18 14.42 8.63
N LEU A 90 3.75 13.69 9.67
CA LEU A 90 2.53 14.02 10.42
C LEU A 90 2.94 14.70 11.72
N GLU A 91 2.37 15.85 12.02
CA GLU A 91 2.73 16.64 13.21
C GLU A 91 2.41 15.93 14.54
N SER A 92 1.58 14.88 14.53
CA SER A 92 1.16 14.13 15.71
C SER A 92 1.83 12.75 15.82
N GLY A 93 3.15 12.72 16.06
CA GLY A 93 3.87 11.52 16.50
C GLY A 93 4.03 10.40 15.46
N ARG A 94 5.06 9.57 15.68
CA ARG A 94 5.43 8.44 14.80
C ARG A 94 4.21 7.55 14.51
N CYS A 95 3.87 7.38 13.25
CA CYS A 95 2.94 6.33 12.86
C CYS A 95 3.66 4.98 12.88
N TYR A 96 3.13 4.03 13.63
CA TYR A 96 3.35 2.62 13.33
C TYR A 96 2.79 2.36 11.93
N ALA A 97 3.62 1.79 11.07
CA ALA A 97 3.41 1.66 9.63
C ALA A 97 2.28 0.68 9.28
N GLU A 98 1.03 1.11 9.47
CA GLU A 98 -0.13 0.60 8.73
C GLU A 98 -0.79 1.77 7.98
N LYS A 99 0.05 2.60 7.35
CA LYS A 99 -0.42 3.63 6.42
C LYS A 99 -0.74 2.96 5.09
N CYS A 100 -2.02 2.77 4.81
CA CYS A 100 -2.48 2.54 3.44
C CYS A 100 -2.24 3.82 2.63
N ILE A 101 -1.03 3.97 2.08
CA ILE A 101 -0.73 5.03 1.11
C ILE A 101 -1.26 4.52 -0.24
N SER A 102 -2.44 5.01 -0.63
CA SER A 102 -3.09 4.68 -1.90
C SER A 102 -3.12 5.91 -2.80
N SER A 103 -2.73 5.79 -4.07
CA SER A 103 -3.11 6.78 -5.07
C SER A 103 -4.61 6.67 -5.32
N SER A 104 -5.36 7.72 -5.00
CA SER A 104 -6.79 7.80 -5.32
C SER A 104 -6.99 8.89 -6.36
N LEU A 105 -7.40 8.51 -7.57
CA LEU A 105 -7.95 9.44 -8.56
C LEU A 105 -9.43 9.61 -8.26
N GLU A 106 -9.83 10.80 -7.78
CA GLU A 106 -11.24 11.18 -7.84
C GLU A 106 -11.64 11.24 -9.32
N ARG A 107 -12.47 10.30 -9.78
CA ARG A 107 -13.20 10.45 -11.03
C ARG A 107 -14.18 11.60 -10.83
N ILE A 108 -13.80 12.79 -11.29
CA ILE A 108 -14.74 13.87 -11.56
C ILE A 108 -15.63 13.38 -12.71
N HIS A 109 -16.78 12.80 -12.37
CA HIS A 109 -17.88 12.66 -13.32
C HIS A 109 -18.54 14.03 -13.48
N SER A 110 -18.50 14.52 -14.73
CA SER A 110 -19.29 15.64 -15.25
C SER A 110 -20.79 15.45 -15.03
#